data_AF-A0A7L5ANC5-F1
#
_entry.id   AF-A0A7L5ANC5-F1
#
_cell.length_a   1.000
_cell.length_b   1.000
_cell.length_c   1.000
_cell.angle_alpha   90.00
_cell.angle_beta   90.00
_cell.angle_gamma   90.00
#
_symmetry.space_group_name_H-M   'P 1'
#
loop_
_entity.id
_entity.type
_entity.pdbx_description
1 polymer ?
#
loop_
_entity_poly.entity_id
_entity_poly.type
_entity_poly.pdbx_seq_one_letter_code
_entity_poly.pdbx_strand_id
1 'polypeptide(L)'
;MAVSSTMRTDQDEQTAAKATWIVAKSMEFAVGQVPLKDYTSTMKQNLAALLANSPKELAGLASGDSLDASPPGYDLSGLVTDTQFETVLYRVIDDENAADTLVTTMLQYHHNQIDEKMPMSADPKTTLLGQYQSAAQTMGYLDGIAELRAGNNRLDTIDVTDIRTVLRAQAYVDAANYGLLKDTTIEAAATGNNGGPFSFYTEADGQPTITAPDPITPDAAHEYISWQRQVNDSTMDSIDNAMVNTNAGYDQGQAAKITK
;
A
#
# COMPACT_ATOMS: atom_id res chain seq x y z
N MET A 1 -4.41 -6.92 -21.85
CA MET A 1 -4.61 -5.84 -20.85
C MET A 1 -3.59 -5.99 -19.72
N ALA A 2 -3.69 -7.00 -18.84
CA ALA A 2 -2.70 -7.22 -17.77
C ALA A 2 -1.25 -7.40 -18.27
N VAL A 3 -1.03 -8.17 -19.35
CA VAL A 3 0.32 -8.32 -19.95
C VAL A 3 0.85 -7.01 -20.56
N SER A 4 -0.04 -6.13 -21.02
CA SER A 4 0.39 -4.84 -21.56
C SER A 4 0.74 -3.87 -20.45
N SER A 5 0.08 -3.94 -19.29
CA SER A 5 0.37 -3.03 -18.18
C SER A 5 1.74 -3.29 -17.54
N THR A 6 2.30 -4.50 -17.63
CA THR A 6 3.66 -4.78 -17.15
C THR A 6 4.76 -4.09 -17.98
N MET A 7 4.45 -3.66 -19.20
CA MET A 7 5.39 -2.96 -20.10
C MET A 7 5.38 -1.44 -19.91
N ARG A 8 4.60 -0.91 -18.97
CA ARG A 8 4.51 0.54 -18.72
C ARG A 8 5.79 1.15 -18.16
N THR A 9 6.64 0.33 -17.55
CA THR A 9 7.94 0.71 -17.00
C THR A 9 9.11 0.22 -17.86
N ASP A 10 8.86 -0.13 -19.12
CA ASP A 10 9.90 -0.54 -20.06
C ASP A 10 10.92 0.60 -20.29
N GLN A 11 12.18 0.23 -20.53
CA GLN A 11 13.25 1.19 -20.82
C GLN A 11 13.08 1.83 -22.20
N ASP A 12 12.42 1.16 -23.14
CA ASP A 12 12.02 1.74 -24.42
C ASP A 12 10.79 2.62 -24.23
N GLU A 13 11.00 3.94 -24.26
CA GLU A 13 9.96 4.96 -24.06
C GLU A 13 8.76 4.79 -25.00
N GLN A 14 8.99 4.32 -26.23
CA GLN A 14 7.90 4.07 -27.17
C GLN A 14 7.04 2.88 -26.77
N THR A 15 7.64 1.81 -26.26
CA THR A 15 6.95 0.64 -25.75
C THR A 15 6.16 1.00 -24.49
N ALA A 16 6.78 1.73 -23.56
CA ALA A 16 6.12 2.25 -22.37
C ALA A 16 4.91 3.14 -22.71
N ALA A 17 5.07 4.09 -23.64
CA ALA A 17 3.97 4.96 -24.07
C ALA A 17 2.80 4.20 -24.71
N LYS A 18 3.09 3.22 -25.57
CA LYS A 18 2.05 2.35 -26.19
C LYS A 18 1.33 1.52 -25.15
N ALA A 19 2.07 0.96 -24.19
CA ALA A 19 1.52 0.20 -23.07
C ALA A 19 0.58 1.07 -22.22
N THR A 20 1.02 2.27 -21.83
CA THR A 20 0.20 3.23 -21.07
C THR A 20 -1.06 3.62 -21.83
N TRP A 21 -0.97 3.88 -23.14
CA TRP A 21 -2.15 4.17 -23.96
C TRP A 21 -3.13 3.00 -24.03
N ILE A 22 -2.65 1.76 -24.21
CA ILE A 22 -3.49 0.55 -24.21
C ILE A 22 -4.19 0.39 -22.85
N VAL A 23 -3.50 0.65 -21.75
CA VAL A 23 -4.06 0.62 -20.40
C VAL A 23 -5.17 1.65 -20.25
N ALA A 24 -4.94 2.89 -20.66
CA ALA A 24 -5.96 3.94 -20.63
C ALA A 24 -7.22 3.55 -21.43
N LYS A 25 -7.05 3.03 -22.65
CA LYS A 25 -8.18 2.55 -23.47
C LYS A 25 -8.90 1.34 -22.88
N SER A 26 -8.19 0.49 -22.17
CA SER A 26 -8.76 -0.64 -21.45
C SER A 26 -9.67 -0.17 -20.32
N MET A 27 -9.25 0.85 -19.55
CA MET A 27 -10.07 1.47 -18.50
C MET A 27 -11.30 2.17 -19.10
N GLU A 28 -11.12 2.94 -20.18
CA GLU A 28 -12.22 3.60 -20.89
C GLU A 28 -13.29 2.59 -21.36
N PHE A 29 -12.86 1.48 -21.97
CA PHE A 29 -13.76 0.41 -22.39
C PHE A 29 -14.46 -0.25 -21.20
N ALA A 30 -13.70 -0.60 -20.17
CA ALA A 30 -14.23 -1.23 -18.96
C ALA A 30 -15.32 -0.36 -18.33
N VAL A 31 -15.09 0.95 -18.23
CA VAL A 31 -16.03 1.92 -17.65
C VAL A 31 -17.25 2.14 -18.54
N GLY A 32 -17.04 2.43 -19.82
CA GLY A 32 -18.09 2.91 -20.73
C GLY A 32 -18.90 1.83 -21.45
N GLN A 33 -18.37 0.61 -21.58
CA GLN A 33 -18.99 -0.44 -22.42
C GLN A 33 -19.45 -1.67 -21.63
N VAL A 34 -18.90 -1.91 -20.43
CA VAL A 34 -19.25 -3.08 -19.62
C VAL A 34 -20.19 -2.67 -18.48
N PRO A 35 -21.46 -3.13 -18.47
CA PRO A 35 -22.36 -2.90 -17.36
C PRO A 35 -21.85 -3.55 -16.08
N LEU A 36 -22.10 -2.93 -14.93
CA LEU A 36 -21.58 -3.39 -13.64
C LEU A 36 -21.86 -4.86 -13.32
N LYS A 37 -23.09 -5.30 -13.62
CA LYS A 37 -23.57 -6.67 -13.39
C LYS A 37 -22.88 -7.74 -14.24
N ASP A 38 -22.19 -7.34 -15.32
CA ASP A 38 -21.58 -8.26 -16.28
C ASP A 38 -20.08 -8.48 -15.98
N TYR A 39 -19.55 -7.88 -14.89
CA TYR A 39 -18.19 -8.12 -14.41
C TYR A 39 -18.06 -9.50 -13.79
N THR A 40 -17.35 -10.39 -14.48
CA THR A 40 -16.96 -11.71 -13.96
C THR A 40 -15.74 -11.59 -13.04
N SER A 41 -15.52 -12.54 -12.12
CA SER A 41 -14.31 -12.59 -11.28
C SER A 41 -13.02 -12.56 -12.11
N THR A 42 -12.96 -13.28 -13.23
CA THR A 42 -11.81 -13.24 -14.14
C THR A 42 -11.57 -11.85 -14.72
N MET A 43 -12.62 -11.11 -15.08
CA MET A 43 -12.46 -9.73 -15.55
C MET A 43 -11.96 -8.83 -14.44
N LYS A 44 -12.50 -8.98 -13.22
CA LYS A 44 -12.09 -8.19 -12.05
C LYS A 44 -10.62 -8.40 -11.72
N GLN A 45 -10.16 -9.65 -11.64
CA GLN A 45 -8.75 -9.97 -11.36
C GLN A 45 -7.81 -9.45 -12.46
N ASN A 46 -8.19 -9.53 -13.73
CA ASN A 46 -7.38 -8.97 -14.83
C ASN A 46 -7.31 -7.44 -14.80
N LEU A 47 -8.39 -6.77 -14.41
CA LEU A 47 -8.44 -5.32 -14.26
C LEU A 47 -7.70 -4.86 -13.00
N ALA A 48 -7.77 -5.64 -11.91
CA ALA A 48 -6.97 -5.42 -10.71
C ALA A 48 -5.48 -5.55 -11.00
N ALA A 49 -5.04 -6.55 -11.79
CA ALA A 49 -3.66 -6.63 -12.25
C ALA A 49 -3.24 -5.41 -13.10
N LEU A 50 -4.16 -4.85 -13.89
CA LEU A 50 -3.91 -3.62 -14.64
C LEU A 50 -3.75 -2.40 -13.72
N LEU A 51 -4.61 -2.26 -12.70
CA LEU A 51 -4.52 -1.21 -11.67
C LEU A 51 -3.28 -1.36 -10.80
N ALA A 52 -2.93 -2.60 -10.41
CA ALA A 52 -1.73 -2.95 -9.64
C ALA A 52 -0.44 -2.56 -10.38
N ASN A 53 -0.43 -2.67 -11.71
CA ASN A 53 0.64 -2.16 -12.57
C ASN A 53 0.57 -0.63 -12.81
N SER A 54 -0.26 0.08 -12.04
CA SER A 54 -0.40 1.55 -12.01
C SER A 54 -0.27 2.07 -10.56
N PRO A 55 0.73 1.63 -9.78
CA PRO A 55 0.73 1.86 -8.33
C PRO A 55 1.01 3.33 -7.97
N LYS A 56 1.76 4.05 -8.81
CA LYS A 56 2.00 5.49 -8.66
C LYS A 56 0.71 6.29 -8.76
N GLU A 57 -0.13 5.98 -9.74
CA GLU A 57 -1.43 6.64 -9.91
C GLU A 57 -2.38 6.32 -8.76
N LEU A 58 -2.40 5.06 -8.30
CA LEU A 58 -3.24 4.67 -7.17
C LEU A 58 -2.80 5.36 -5.87
N ALA A 59 -1.50 5.40 -5.58
CA ALA A 59 -0.96 6.14 -4.43
C ALA A 59 -1.21 7.65 -4.55
N GLY A 60 -1.09 8.22 -5.75
CA GLY A 60 -1.38 9.62 -6.03
C GLY A 60 -2.82 9.97 -5.68
N LEU A 61 -3.79 9.24 -6.23
CA LEU A 61 -5.22 9.41 -5.92
C LEU A 61 -5.49 9.26 -4.42
N ALA A 62 -4.88 8.27 -3.76
CA ALA A 62 -5.01 8.09 -2.31
C ALA A 62 -4.49 9.29 -1.49
N SER A 63 -3.50 10.01 -2.01
CA SER A 63 -2.98 11.24 -1.41
C SER A 63 -3.74 12.52 -1.82
N GLY A 64 -4.72 12.41 -2.71
CA GLY A 64 -5.53 13.52 -3.22
C GLY A 64 -4.97 14.21 -4.47
N ASP A 65 -3.99 13.60 -5.14
CA ASP A 65 -3.59 14.03 -6.49
C ASP A 65 -4.70 13.71 -7.50
N SER A 66 -4.59 14.29 -8.69
CA SER A 66 -5.56 14.09 -9.79
C SER A 66 -4.85 13.68 -11.07
N LEU A 67 -5.42 12.70 -11.75
CA LEU A 67 -5.09 12.25 -13.10
C LEU A 67 -5.68 13.19 -14.17
N ASP A 68 -6.57 14.12 -13.81
CA ASP A 68 -7.11 15.11 -14.74
C ASP A 68 -6.08 16.20 -15.14
N ALA A 69 -4.84 16.11 -14.66
CA ALA A 69 -3.81 17.12 -14.91
C ALA A 69 -3.42 17.23 -16.41
N SER A 70 -3.14 18.47 -16.83
CA SER A 70 -2.73 18.83 -18.19
C SER A 70 -1.46 19.71 -18.13
N PRO A 71 -0.44 19.48 -18.99
CA PRO A 71 -0.41 18.50 -20.09
C PRO A 71 -0.24 17.05 -19.61
N PRO A 72 -0.70 16.06 -20.41
CA PRO A 72 -0.49 14.64 -20.09
C PRO A 72 1.00 14.32 -19.94
N GLY A 73 1.34 13.60 -18.87
CA GLY A 73 2.68 13.06 -18.65
C GLY A 73 2.93 11.78 -19.45
N TYR A 74 4.02 11.08 -19.14
CA TYR A 74 4.26 9.71 -19.64
C TYR A 74 3.49 8.63 -18.84
N ASP A 75 2.76 9.04 -17.79
CA ASP A 75 1.90 8.21 -16.94
C ASP A 75 0.42 8.30 -17.39
N LEU A 76 -0.53 7.76 -16.61
CA LEU A 76 -1.95 7.83 -17.00
C LEU A 76 -2.54 9.24 -16.90
N SER A 77 -1.82 10.21 -16.32
CA SER A 77 -2.31 11.57 -16.18
C SER A 77 -2.62 12.19 -17.55
N GLY A 78 -3.83 12.72 -17.70
CA GLY A 78 -4.35 13.30 -18.94
C GLY A 78 -4.77 12.26 -19.99
N LEU A 79 -4.61 10.96 -19.74
CA LEU A 79 -5.14 9.87 -20.55
C LEU A 79 -6.35 9.17 -19.91
N VAL A 80 -6.41 9.19 -18.59
CA VAL A 80 -7.48 8.62 -17.75
C VAL A 80 -7.92 9.69 -16.75
N THR A 81 -9.22 9.82 -16.53
CA THR A 81 -9.75 10.71 -15.48
C THR A 81 -9.77 10.02 -14.12
N ASP A 82 -9.79 10.80 -13.03
CA ASP A 82 -9.98 10.28 -11.66
C ASP A 82 -11.18 9.34 -11.61
N THR A 83 -12.31 9.81 -12.18
CA THR A 83 -13.56 9.05 -12.26
C THR A 83 -13.41 7.73 -13.00
N GLN A 84 -12.64 7.68 -14.10
CA GLN A 84 -12.44 6.43 -14.82
C GLN A 84 -11.63 5.43 -14.00
N PHE A 85 -10.51 5.88 -13.41
CA PHE A 85 -9.66 5.02 -12.59
C PHE A 85 -10.42 4.49 -11.36
N GLU A 86 -11.06 5.39 -10.62
CA GLU A 86 -11.87 5.07 -9.44
C GLU A 86 -13.04 4.17 -9.76
N THR A 87 -13.68 4.36 -10.91
CA THR A 87 -14.75 3.45 -11.36
C THR A 87 -14.22 2.05 -11.63
N VAL A 88 -13.04 1.89 -12.26
CA VAL A 88 -12.47 0.54 -12.44
C VAL A 88 -12.15 -0.08 -11.08
N LEU A 89 -11.51 0.66 -10.17
CA LEU A 89 -11.18 0.19 -8.82
C LEU A 89 -12.44 -0.26 -8.06
N TYR A 90 -13.48 0.59 -8.02
CA TYR A 90 -14.78 0.29 -7.43
C TYR A 90 -15.42 -0.99 -7.99
N ARG A 91 -15.25 -1.27 -9.28
CA ARG A 91 -15.87 -2.43 -9.94
C ARG A 91 -15.17 -3.75 -9.67
N VAL A 92 -13.93 -3.71 -9.18
CA VAL A 92 -13.10 -4.91 -8.97
C VAL A 92 -12.84 -5.23 -7.51
N ILE A 93 -12.89 -4.24 -6.62
CA ILE A 93 -12.46 -4.36 -5.22
C ILE A 93 -13.32 -5.34 -4.39
N ASP A 94 -14.53 -5.67 -4.85
CA ASP A 94 -15.41 -6.65 -4.23
C ASP A 94 -15.04 -8.11 -4.53
N ASP A 95 -14.05 -8.37 -5.39
CA ASP A 95 -13.45 -9.69 -5.57
C ASP A 95 -12.24 -9.83 -4.65
N GLU A 96 -12.26 -10.80 -3.75
CA GLU A 96 -11.22 -11.01 -2.73
C GLU A 96 -9.82 -11.14 -3.33
N ASN A 97 -9.66 -11.89 -4.44
CA ASN A 97 -8.36 -12.05 -5.10
C ASN A 97 -7.91 -10.76 -5.79
N ALA A 98 -8.85 -9.96 -6.31
CA ALA A 98 -8.55 -8.65 -6.88
C ALA A 98 -8.09 -7.67 -5.80
N ALA A 99 -8.77 -7.64 -4.65
CA ALA A 99 -8.40 -6.83 -3.50
C ALA A 99 -7.03 -7.22 -2.95
N ASP A 100 -6.77 -8.51 -2.76
CA ASP A 100 -5.48 -9.05 -2.32
C ASP A 100 -4.33 -8.67 -3.28
N THR A 101 -4.56 -8.77 -4.59
CA THR A 101 -3.58 -8.34 -5.61
C THR A 101 -3.24 -6.85 -5.46
N LEU A 102 -4.24 -6.00 -5.25
CA LEU A 102 -4.06 -4.55 -5.10
C LEU A 102 -3.31 -4.21 -3.81
N VAL A 103 -3.75 -4.78 -2.68
CA VAL A 103 -3.11 -4.57 -1.37
C VAL A 103 -1.65 -5.02 -1.42
N THR A 104 -1.38 -6.24 -1.86
CA THR A 104 -0.02 -6.81 -1.92
C THR A 104 0.89 -5.95 -2.81
N THR A 105 0.41 -5.56 -3.99
CA THR A 105 1.22 -4.74 -4.90
C THR A 105 1.50 -3.35 -4.34
N MET A 106 0.53 -2.74 -3.65
CA MET A 106 0.73 -1.44 -3.03
C MET A 106 1.65 -1.50 -1.81
N LEU A 107 1.58 -2.56 -1.00
CA LEU A 107 2.56 -2.80 0.07
C LEU A 107 3.97 -2.91 -0.50
N GLN A 108 4.15 -3.68 -1.57
CA GLN A 108 5.44 -3.81 -2.25
C GLN A 108 5.91 -2.48 -2.88
N TYR A 109 5.01 -1.73 -3.51
CA TYR A 109 5.32 -0.41 -4.04
C TYR A 109 5.86 0.53 -2.96
N HIS A 110 5.18 0.62 -1.82
CA HIS A 110 5.61 1.48 -0.71
C HIS A 110 6.90 0.99 -0.06
N HIS A 111 7.10 -0.32 0.06
CA HIS A 111 8.37 -0.89 0.51
C HIS A 111 9.53 -0.49 -0.41
N ASN A 112 9.37 -0.62 -1.73
CA ASN A 112 10.38 -0.19 -2.70
C ASN A 112 10.67 1.33 -2.60
N GLN A 113 9.65 2.15 -2.32
CA GLN A 113 9.82 3.58 -2.11
C GLN A 113 10.60 3.92 -0.82
N ILE A 114 10.44 3.11 0.23
CA ILE A 114 11.24 3.21 1.46
C ILE A 114 12.70 2.89 1.15
N ASP A 115 12.96 1.74 0.53
CA ASP A 115 14.32 1.29 0.17
C ASP A 115 15.05 2.26 -0.74
N GLU A 116 14.33 2.92 -1.65
CA GLU A 116 14.89 3.92 -2.54
C GLU A 116 15.24 5.23 -1.79
N LYS A 117 14.35 5.71 -0.91
CA LYS A 117 14.48 7.05 -0.31
C LYS A 117 15.32 7.07 0.96
N MET A 118 15.29 6.01 1.76
CA MET A 118 15.94 5.96 3.07
C MET A 118 17.47 6.12 2.98
N PRO A 119 18.20 5.43 2.07
CA PRO A 119 19.66 5.58 1.97
C PRO A 119 20.12 7.00 1.58
N MET A 120 19.24 7.78 0.95
CA MET A 120 19.55 9.13 0.46
C MET A 120 19.05 10.23 1.42
N SER A 121 18.45 9.85 2.55
CA SER A 121 17.76 10.79 3.40
C SER A 121 18.69 11.57 4.33
N ALA A 122 18.53 12.89 4.36
CA ALA A 122 19.16 13.77 5.34
C ALA A 122 18.45 13.74 6.71
N ASP A 123 17.19 13.29 6.75
CA ASP A 123 16.41 13.07 7.98
C ASP A 123 15.66 11.72 7.86
N PRO A 124 16.35 10.61 8.19
CA PRO A 124 15.80 9.27 8.02
C PRO A 124 14.53 9.04 8.83
N LYS A 125 14.41 9.62 10.03
CA LYS A 125 13.21 9.46 10.86
C LYS A 125 12.00 10.10 10.20
N THR A 126 12.10 11.37 9.78
CA THR A 126 11.00 12.05 9.10
C THR A 126 10.66 11.38 7.77
N THR A 127 11.66 10.86 7.06
CA THR A 127 11.46 10.16 5.78
C THR A 127 10.69 8.86 5.97
N LEU A 128 11.09 8.03 6.93
CA LEU A 128 10.42 6.76 7.25
C LEU A 128 8.96 7.01 7.64
N LEU A 129 8.71 7.98 8.53
CA LEU A 129 7.37 8.34 8.97
C LEU A 129 6.49 8.78 7.79
N GLY A 130 7.01 9.62 6.90
CA GLY A 130 6.29 10.05 5.70
C GLY A 130 5.98 8.91 4.73
N GLN A 131 6.90 7.96 4.53
CA GLN A 131 6.63 6.80 3.67
C GLN A 131 5.56 5.88 4.27
N TYR A 132 5.62 5.57 5.56
CA TYR A 132 4.60 4.75 6.21
C TYR A 132 3.25 5.44 6.32
N GLN A 133 3.23 6.77 6.47
CA GLN A 133 2.01 7.55 6.35
C GLN A 133 1.39 7.42 4.95
N SER A 134 2.19 7.49 3.90
CA SER A 134 1.72 7.32 2.51
C SER A 134 1.21 5.89 2.25
N ALA A 135 1.89 4.87 2.78
CA ALA A 135 1.43 3.49 2.72
C ALA A 135 0.07 3.33 3.41
N ALA A 136 -0.05 3.84 4.63
CA ALA A 136 -1.29 3.76 5.40
C ALA A 136 -2.44 4.54 4.74
N GLN A 137 -2.17 5.70 4.13
CA GLN A 137 -3.16 6.44 3.32
C GLN A 137 -3.66 5.62 2.13
N THR A 138 -2.76 4.95 1.42
CA THR A 138 -3.14 4.10 0.28
C THR A 138 -4.03 2.93 0.72
N MET A 139 -3.69 2.29 1.85
CA MET A 139 -4.50 1.19 2.38
C MET A 139 -5.88 1.69 2.82
N GLY A 140 -5.94 2.85 3.47
CA GLY A 140 -7.21 3.51 3.79
C GLY A 140 -8.03 3.84 2.55
N TYR A 141 -7.42 4.26 1.45
CA TYR A 141 -8.11 4.54 0.20
C TYR A 141 -8.76 3.30 -0.43
N LEU A 142 -8.02 2.18 -0.45
CA LEU A 142 -8.56 0.90 -0.92
C LEU A 142 -9.74 0.43 -0.04
N ASP A 143 -9.59 0.53 1.28
CA ASP A 143 -10.62 0.24 2.29
C ASP A 143 -11.87 1.10 2.09
N GLY A 144 -11.70 2.42 1.95
CA GLY A 144 -12.81 3.34 1.69
C GLY A 144 -13.59 3.01 0.41
N ILE A 145 -12.90 2.60 -0.67
CA ILE A 145 -13.58 2.19 -1.91
C ILE A 145 -14.23 0.81 -1.76
N ALA A 146 -13.60 -0.12 -1.01
CA ALA A 146 -14.17 -1.42 -0.70
C ALA A 146 -15.47 -1.29 0.09
N GLU A 147 -15.51 -0.44 1.12
CA GLU A 147 -16.72 -0.14 1.89
C GLU A 147 -17.79 0.56 1.03
N LEU A 148 -17.40 1.57 0.23
CA LEU A 148 -18.28 2.23 -0.73
C LEU A 148 -18.92 1.23 -1.70
N ARG A 149 -18.19 0.18 -2.08
CA ARG A 149 -18.64 -0.90 -2.95
C ARG A 149 -19.54 -1.90 -2.25
N ALA A 150 -19.16 -2.35 -1.06
CA ALA A 150 -19.90 -3.33 -0.27
C ALA A 150 -21.29 -2.81 0.15
N GLY A 151 -21.42 -1.49 0.38
CA GLY A 151 -22.64 -0.88 0.86
C GLY A 151 -23.07 -1.50 2.21
N ASN A 152 -24.34 -1.85 2.36
CA ASN A 152 -24.85 -2.45 3.60
C ASN A 152 -24.48 -3.95 3.79
N ASN A 153 -23.84 -4.59 2.81
CA ASN A 153 -23.48 -6.01 2.87
C ASN A 153 -22.05 -6.16 3.39
N ARG A 154 -21.93 -6.61 4.65
CA ARG A 154 -20.72 -6.59 5.50
C ARG A 154 -19.62 -7.61 5.16
N LEU A 155 -19.28 -7.84 3.90
CA LEU A 155 -18.00 -8.50 3.61
C LEU A 155 -17.05 -7.43 3.09
N ASP A 156 -16.37 -6.83 4.03
CA ASP A 156 -15.18 -6.05 3.76
C ASP A 156 -14.11 -7.00 3.23
N THR A 157 -13.68 -6.80 1.98
CA THR A 157 -12.65 -7.61 1.33
C THR A 157 -11.24 -7.23 1.81
N ILE A 158 -11.11 -6.14 2.57
CA ILE A 158 -9.85 -5.59 3.04
C ILE A 158 -9.90 -5.48 4.56
N ASP A 159 -9.19 -6.37 5.27
CA ASP A 159 -9.02 -6.18 6.71
C ASP A 159 -7.98 -5.08 6.99
N VAL A 160 -8.45 -3.83 7.03
CA VAL A 160 -7.58 -2.66 7.26
C VAL A 160 -6.91 -2.69 8.63
N THR A 161 -7.50 -3.38 9.62
CA THR A 161 -6.93 -3.48 10.97
C THR A 161 -5.71 -4.38 10.97
N ASP A 162 -5.81 -5.52 10.28
CA ASP A 162 -4.70 -6.44 10.06
C ASP A 162 -3.61 -5.79 9.22
N ILE A 163 -3.96 -5.13 8.12
CA ILE A 163 -3.01 -4.41 7.27
C ILE A 163 -2.27 -3.32 8.06
N ARG A 164 -2.96 -2.54 8.90
CA ARG A 164 -2.30 -1.52 9.75
C ARG A 164 -1.36 -2.15 10.76
N THR A 165 -1.67 -3.34 11.26
CA THR A 165 -0.83 -4.07 12.20
C THR A 165 0.43 -4.58 11.51
N VAL A 166 0.29 -5.14 10.30
CA VAL A 166 1.40 -5.54 9.43
C VAL A 166 2.30 -4.35 9.07
N LEU A 167 1.74 -3.24 8.62
CA LEU A 167 2.51 -2.05 8.28
C LEU A 167 3.29 -1.48 9.48
N ARG A 168 2.72 -1.52 10.70
CA ARG A 168 3.43 -1.07 11.92
C ARG A 168 4.61 -1.98 12.24
N ALA A 169 4.40 -3.29 12.15
CA ALA A 169 5.46 -4.27 12.36
C ALA A 169 6.63 -4.04 11.38
N GLN A 170 6.33 -3.86 10.08
CA GLN A 170 7.34 -3.56 9.08
C GLN A 170 8.06 -2.23 9.36
N ALA A 171 7.32 -1.19 9.79
CA ALA A 171 7.91 0.09 10.14
C ALA A 171 8.88 0.01 11.32
N TYR A 172 8.61 -0.83 12.32
CA TYR A 172 9.54 -1.06 13.42
C TYR A 172 10.79 -1.83 12.98
N VAL A 173 10.63 -2.80 12.09
CA VAL A 173 11.76 -3.55 11.49
C VAL A 173 12.66 -2.61 10.72
N ASP A 174 12.09 -1.77 9.85
CA ASP A 174 12.86 -0.79 9.09
C ASP A 174 13.52 0.25 10.02
N ALA A 175 12.79 0.74 11.02
CA ALA A 175 13.36 1.66 12.01
C ALA A 175 14.55 1.04 12.75
N ALA A 176 14.50 -0.26 13.08
CA ALA A 176 15.63 -0.97 13.66
C ALA A 176 16.80 -1.06 12.69
N ASN A 177 16.54 -1.48 11.44
CA ASN A 177 17.56 -1.66 10.41
C ASN A 177 18.26 -0.35 10.00
N TYR A 178 17.56 0.78 10.09
CA TYR A 178 18.13 2.11 9.87
C TYR A 178 18.72 2.74 11.14
N GLY A 179 18.77 2.02 12.26
CA GLY A 179 19.38 2.51 13.51
C GLY A 179 18.62 3.66 14.17
N LEU A 180 17.29 3.74 13.96
CA LEU A 180 16.42 4.81 14.45
C LEU A 180 15.80 4.52 15.81
N LEU A 181 15.97 3.29 16.30
CA LEU A 181 15.52 2.85 17.62
C LEU A 181 16.65 2.98 18.64
N LYS A 182 16.29 3.16 19.91
CA LYS A 182 17.24 3.20 21.02
C LYS A 182 17.82 1.80 21.27
N ASP A 183 19.06 1.73 21.77
CA ASP A 183 19.67 0.47 22.19
C ASP A 183 18.80 -0.28 23.21
N THR A 184 18.21 0.43 24.17
CA THR A 184 17.28 -0.17 25.16
C THR A 184 16.04 -0.80 24.53
N THR A 185 15.61 -0.28 23.37
CA THR A 185 14.49 -0.83 22.61
C THR A 185 14.89 -2.14 21.94
N ILE A 186 16.10 -2.21 21.39
CA ILE A 186 16.68 -3.42 20.81
C ILE A 186 16.96 -4.48 21.89
N GLU A 187 17.49 -4.08 23.05
CA GLU A 187 17.68 -4.97 24.21
C GLU A 187 16.36 -5.60 24.67
N ALA A 188 15.28 -4.82 24.70
CA ALA A 188 13.96 -5.33 25.04
C ALA A 188 13.44 -6.38 24.05
N ALA A 189 13.89 -6.37 22.78
CA ALA A 189 13.57 -7.44 21.84
C ALA A 189 14.24 -8.78 22.23
N ALA A 190 15.39 -8.73 22.89
CA ALA A 190 16.13 -9.91 23.34
C ALA A 190 15.62 -10.50 24.66
N THR A 191 15.00 -9.68 25.52
CA THR A 191 14.64 -10.10 26.89
C THR A 191 13.18 -9.86 27.31
N GLY A 192 12.41 -9.09 26.54
CA GLY A 192 11.08 -8.62 26.91
C GLY A 192 9.96 -9.67 26.82
N ASN A 193 10.18 -10.76 26.09
CA ASN A 193 9.16 -11.80 25.91
C ASN A 193 9.19 -12.82 27.05
N ASN A 194 8.64 -12.44 28.22
CA ASN A 194 8.63 -13.25 29.44
C ASN A 194 10.04 -13.66 29.92
N GLY A 195 11.02 -12.78 29.75
CA GLY A 195 12.42 -13.04 30.10
C GLY A 195 13.23 -13.73 28.99
N GLY A 196 12.63 -13.97 27.82
CA GLY A 196 13.30 -14.46 26.62
C GLY A 196 13.17 -13.51 25.42
N PRO A 197 13.79 -13.86 24.28
CA PRO A 197 13.70 -13.08 23.05
C PRO A 197 12.33 -13.21 22.39
N PHE A 198 11.92 -12.15 21.68
CA PHE A 198 10.84 -12.24 20.70
C PHE A 198 11.27 -13.11 19.50
N SER A 199 10.32 -13.72 18.79
CA SER A 199 10.64 -14.64 17.69
C SER A 199 11.39 -13.98 16.53
N PHE A 200 11.20 -12.68 16.34
CA PHE A 200 11.83 -11.86 15.31
C PHE A 200 13.24 -11.37 15.68
N TYR A 201 13.65 -11.53 16.94
CA TYR A 201 14.98 -11.15 17.39
C TYR A 201 15.98 -12.25 17.05
N THR A 202 17.10 -11.86 16.43
CA THR A 202 18.22 -12.74 16.14
C THR A 202 19.55 -12.00 16.40
N GLU A 203 20.65 -12.74 16.47
CA GLU A 203 22.01 -12.16 16.46
C GLU A 203 22.74 -12.64 15.19
N ALA A 204 23.12 -11.70 14.34
CA ALA A 204 23.96 -11.95 13.16
C ALA A 204 25.35 -11.37 13.43
N ASP A 205 26.39 -12.21 13.36
CA ASP A 205 27.78 -11.81 13.67
C ASP A 205 27.95 -11.12 15.05
N GLY A 206 27.14 -11.53 16.03
CA GLY A 206 27.13 -10.95 17.37
C GLY A 206 26.47 -9.57 17.47
N GLN A 207 25.78 -9.13 16.41
CA GLN A 207 24.99 -7.90 16.40
C GLN A 207 23.49 -8.21 16.47
N PRO A 208 22.73 -7.53 17.35
CA PRO A 208 21.28 -7.61 17.38
C PRO A 208 20.66 -7.30 16.02
N THR A 209 19.76 -8.15 15.55
CA THR A 209 19.05 -7.99 14.29
C THR A 209 17.56 -8.23 14.51
N ILE A 210 16.74 -7.27 14.08
CA ILE A 210 15.28 -7.39 14.05
C ILE A 210 14.90 -7.85 12.64
N THR A 211 14.34 -9.05 12.54
CA THR A 211 13.97 -9.66 11.27
C THR A 211 12.47 -9.63 11.05
N ALA A 212 12.03 -9.88 9.82
CA ALA A 212 10.63 -10.04 9.47
C ALA A 212 10.47 -11.23 8.51
N PRO A 213 9.41 -12.04 8.67
CA PRO A 213 9.00 -12.92 7.58
C PRO A 213 8.54 -12.08 6.38
N ASP A 214 8.77 -12.61 5.17
CA ASP A 214 8.32 -11.99 3.92
C ASP A 214 7.30 -12.91 3.23
N PRO A 215 6.00 -12.55 3.18
CA PRO A 215 5.38 -11.38 3.80
C PRO A 215 5.14 -11.54 5.32
N ILE A 216 4.98 -10.43 6.05
CA ILE A 216 4.53 -10.44 7.44
C ILE A 216 3.04 -10.76 7.48
N THR A 217 2.68 -11.87 8.14
CA THR A 217 1.27 -12.20 8.44
C THR A 217 0.72 -11.35 9.59
N PRO A 218 -0.60 -11.06 9.66
CA PRO A 218 -1.20 -10.34 10.79
C PRO A 218 -0.89 -10.97 12.15
N ASP A 219 -0.92 -12.31 12.23
CA ASP A 219 -0.55 -13.05 13.45
C ASP A 219 0.91 -12.79 13.88
N ALA A 220 1.86 -12.88 12.94
CA ALA A 220 3.26 -12.57 13.21
C ALA A 220 3.46 -11.10 13.63
N ALA A 221 2.71 -10.17 13.02
CA ALA A 221 2.78 -8.75 13.32
C ALA A 221 2.43 -8.43 14.79
N HIS A 222 1.60 -9.24 15.45
CA HIS A 222 1.22 -9.03 16.85
C HIS A 222 2.38 -9.13 17.85
N GLU A 223 3.44 -9.88 17.55
CA GLU A 223 4.63 -9.91 18.41
C GLU A 223 5.34 -8.55 18.43
N TYR A 224 5.43 -7.88 17.29
CA TYR A 224 6.04 -6.54 17.18
C TYR A 224 5.23 -5.48 17.92
N ILE A 225 3.90 -5.57 17.87
CA ILE A 225 3.03 -4.69 18.67
C ILE A 225 3.21 -4.97 20.16
N SER A 226 3.40 -6.23 20.55
CA SER A 226 3.67 -6.59 21.94
C SER A 226 5.01 -6.03 22.42
N TRP A 227 6.03 -6.04 21.56
CA TRP A 227 7.33 -5.40 21.83
C TRP A 227 7.21 -3.88 21.98
N GLN A 228 6.50 -3.20 21.07
CA GLN A 228 6.30 -1.74 21.16
C GLN A 228 5.65 -1.33 22.48
N ARG A 229 4.68 -2.09 22.99
CA ARG A 229 4.01 -1.79 24.28
C ARG A 229 4.92 -1.91 25.50
N GLN A 230 6.06 -2.58 25.38
CA GLN A 230 7.01 -2.80 26.48
C GLN A 230 8.12 -1.75 26.52
N VAL A 231 8.29 -0.98 25.45
CA VAL A 231 9.38 -0.03 25.30
C VAL A 231 8.87 1.41 25.34
N ASN A 232 9.76 2.35 25.64
CA ASN A 232 9.50 3.78 25.55
C ASN A 232 10.40 4.38 24.47
N ASP A 233 10.03 4.18 23.22
CA ASP A 233 10.76 4.64 22.05
C ASP A 233 9.94 5.67 21.27
N SER A 234 10.42 6.91 21.23
CA SER A 234 9.72 8.00 20.56
C SER A 234 9.64 7.81 19.04
N THR A 235 10.47 6.97 18.44
CA THR A 235 10.37 6.61 17.02
C THR A 235 9.19 5.67 16.79
N MET A 236 9.03 4.62 17.60
CA MET A 236 7.86 3.74 17.52
C MET A 236 6.56 4.49 17.81
N ASP A 237 6.55 5.37 18.81
CA ASP A 237 5.37 6.19 19.10
C ASP A 237 5.02 7.13 17.94
N SER A 238 6.03 7.66 17.24
CA SER A 238 5.80 8.51 16.07
C SER A 238 5.24 7.71 14.90
N ILE A 239 5.73 6.48 14.69
CA ILE A 239 5.22 5.54 13.67
C ILE A 239 3.74 5.27 13.92
N ASP A 240 3.39 4.89 15.16
CA ASP A 240 2.00 4.63 15.53
C ASP A 240 1.11 5.84 15.26
N ASN A 241 1.54 7.03 15.68
CA ASN A 241 0.78 8.25 15.45
C ASN A 241 0.62 8.59 13.96
N ALA A 242 1.67 8.41 13.15
CA ALA A 242 1.62 8.65 11.70
C ALA A 242 0.63 7.70 10.99
N MET A 243 0.46 6.49 11.53
CA MET A 243 -0.40 5.44 10.96
C MET A 243 -1.82 5.42 11.51
N VAL A 244 -2.11 6.18 12.58
CA VAL A 244 -3.48 6.33 13.12
C VAL A 244 -4.31 7.28 12.24
N ASN A 245 -3.68 8.20 11.51
CA ASN A 245 -4.39 9.19 10.69
C ASN A 245 -4.60 8.74 9.23
N THR A 246 -5.05 7.50 9.02
CA THR A 246 -5.45 6.98 7.69
C THR A 246 -6.75 7.58 7.17
N ASN A 247 -7.46 8.34 8.02
CA ASN A 247 -8.73 8.98 7.68
C ASN A 247 -8.64 9.77 6.38
N ALA A 248 -7.51 10.44 6.11
CA ALA A 248 -7.35 11.16 4.85
C ALA A 248 -7.52 10.24 3.62
N GLY A 249 -6.84 9.10 3.57
CA GLY A 249 -6.96 8.16 2.46
C GLY A 249 -8.33 7.49 2.39
N TYR A 250 -8.86 7.08 3.54
CA TYR A 250 -10.21 6.51 3.66
C TYR A 250 -11.30 7.48 3.17
N ASP A 251 -11.23 8.74 3.60
CA ASP A 251 -12.15 9.79 3.20
C ASP A 251 -12.04 10.07 1.70
N GLN A 252 -10.84 10.03 1.11
CA GLN A 252 -10.70 10.09 -0.36
C GLN A 252 -11.37 8.91 -1.04
N GLY A 253 -11.21 7.70 -0.50
CA GLY A 253 -11.84 6.49 -1.05
C GLY A 253 -13.37 6.55 -1.00
N GLN A 254 -13.93 7.06 0.09
CA GLN A 254 -15.37 7.31 0.25
C GLN A 254 -15.87 8.45 -0.66
N ALA A 255 -15.02 9.45 -0.92
CA ALA A 255 -15.31 10.56 -1.81
C ALA A 255 -15.10 10.25 -3.31
N ALA A 256 -14.65 9.03 -3.63
CA ALA A 256 -14.36 8.60 -4.99
C ALA A 256 -15.56 8.83 -5.94
N LYS A 257 -15.27 9.40 -7.10
CA LYS A 257 -16.27 9.71 -8.12
C LYS A 257 -16.46 8.48 -9.01
N ILE A 258 -17.57 7.77 -8.81
CA ILE A 258 -17.86 6.51 -9.53
C ILE A 258 -18.98 6.66 -10.57
N THR A 259 -18.80 6.00 -11.72
CA THR A 259 -19.86 5.80 -12.73
C THR A 259 -20.57 4.46 -12.46
N LYS A 260 -21.82 4.54 -11.98
CA LYS A 260 -22.66 3.39 -11.62
C LYS A 260 -23.18 2.62 -12.83
#